data_AF-A0A9D1Z1P0-F1
#
_entry.id   AF-A0A9D1Z1P0-F1
#
_cell.length_a   1.000
_cell.length_b   1.000
_cell.length_c   1.000
_cell.angle_alpha   90.00
_cell.angle_beta   90.00
_cell.angle_gamma   90.00
#
_symmetry.space_group_name_H-M   'P 1'
#
loop_
_entity.id
_entity.type
_entity.pdbx_description
1 polymer ?
#
loop_
_entity_poly.entity_id
_entity_poly.type
_entity_poly.pdbx_seq_one_letter_code
_entity_poly.pdbx_strand_id
1 'polypeptide(L)' 'MRRDYADLYALCRHDPAADAYFQALPEEVRSRLSGRMKQVNTFADLRRRASALLEASDPF' A
#
# COMPACT_ATOMS: atom_id res chain seq x y z
N MET A 1 -3.28 -15.36 -16.04
CA MET A 1 -3.63 -14.41 -14.96
C MET A 1 -2.42 -13.50 -14.75
N ARG A 2 -2.48 -12.27 -15.26
CA ARG A 2 -1.37 -11.32 -15.21
C ARG A 2 -1.10 -10.95 -13.74
N ARG A 3 0.09 -11.31 -13.25
CA ARG A 3 0.65 -10.71 -12.03
C ARG A 3 1.13 -9.32 -12.46
N ASP A 4 0.29 -8.31 -12.27
CA ASP A 4 0.52 -6.99 -12.83
C ASP A 4 1.72 -6.28 -12.18
N TYR A 5 2.00 -6.51 -10.88
CA TYR A 5 3.19 -5.96 -10.20
C TYR A 5 3.73 -6.93 -9.14
N ALA A 6 5.05 -7.11 -9.10
CA ALA A 6 5.72 -8.07 -8.21
C ALA A 6 5.71 -7.62 -6.74
N ASP A 7 5.75 -6.30 -6.50
CA ASP A 7 5.81 -5.68 -5.18
C ASP A 7 5.20 -4.28 -5.23
N LEU A 8 4.87 -3.73 -4.06
CA LEU A 8 4.32 -2.39 -3.90
C LEU A 8 5.18 -1.30 -4.58
N TYR A 9 6.51 -1.41 -4.50
CA TYR A 9 7.42 -0.47 -5.16
C TYR A 9 7.31 -0.53 -6.69
N ALA A 10 7.04 -1.70 -7.27
CA ALA A 10 6.82 -1.80 -8.71
C ALA A 10 5.51 -1.10 -9.11
N LEU A 11 4.47 -1.19 -8.27
CA LEU A 11 3.22 -0.44 -8.44
C LEU A 11 3.46 1.07 -8.33
N CYS A 12 4.13 1.56 -7.28
CA CYS A 12 4.44 2.99 -7.13
C CYS A 12 5.32 3.52 -8.26
N ARG A 13 6.23 2.71 -8.80
CA ARG A 13 7.11 3.10 -9.91
C ARG A 13 6.37 3.20 -11.25
N HIS A 14 5.33 2.38 -11.45
CA HIS A 14 4.51 2.42 -12.65
C HIS A 14 3.37 3.43 -12.58
N ASP A 15 2.83 3.65 -11.39
CA ASP A 15 1.67 4.49 -11.16
C ASP A 15 1.99 5.61 -10.14
N PRO A 16 2.15 6.85 -10.60
CA PRO A 16 2.49 7.96 -9.71
C PRO A 16 1.38 8.29 -8.71
N ALA A 17 0.12 7.91 -8.98
CA ALA A 17 -0.97 8.08 -8.01
C ALA A 17 -0.85 7.07 -6.86
N ALA A 18 -0.39 5.85 -7.14
CA ALA A 18 -0.04 4.88 -6.11
C ALA A 18 1.12 5.35 -5.22
N ASP A 19 2.15 5.94 -5.83
CA ASP A 19 3.27 6.51 -5.09
C ASP A 19 2.84 7.67 -4.18
N ALA A 20 2.10 8.65 -4.74
CA ALA A 20 1.59 9.77 -3.98
C ALA A 20 0.68 9.33 -2.82
N TYR A 21 -0.20 8.34 -3.07
CA TYR A 21 -1.05 7.77 -2.02
C TYR A 21 -0.20 7.11 -0.93
N PHE A 22 0.78 6.28 -1.31
CA PHE A 22 1.66 5.62 -0.35
C PHE A 22 2.48 6.61 0.47
N GLN A 23 3.03 7.65 -0.15
CA GLN A 23 3.79 8.70 0.54
C GLN A 23 2.92 9.55 1.47
N ALA A 24 1.65 9.75 1.14
CA ALA A 24 0.70 10.46 2.00
C ALA A 24 0.29 9.66 3.24
N LEU A 25 0.57 8.34 3.29
CA LEU A 25 0.24 7.52 4.46
C LEU A 25 1.20 7.79 5.64
N PRO A 26 0.71 7.64 6.88
CA PRO A 26 1.56 7.72 8.07
C PRO A 26 2.73 6.73 7.99
N GLU A 27 3.86 7.08 8.61
CA GLU A 27 5.04 6.20 8.66
C GLU A 27 4.72 4.81 9.23
N GLU A 28 3.88 4.74 10.25
CA GLU A 28 3.46 3.47 10.86
C GLU A 28 2.73 2.57 9.86
N VAL A 29 1.81 3.14 9.08
CA VAL A 29 1.07 2.45 8.03
C VAL A 29 2.01 2.01 6.91
N ARG A 30 2.91 2.89 6.46
CA ARG A 30 3.94 2.57 5.44
C ARG A 30 4.84 1.43 5.90
N SER A 31 5.29 1.44 7.15
CA SER A 31 6.16 0.42 7.74
C SER A 31 5.45 -0.95 7.84
N ARG A 32 4.18 -0.96 8.28
CA ARG A 32 3.33 -2.17 8.28
C ARG A 32 3.05 -2.70 6.88
N LEU A 33 2.82 -1.82 5.92
CA LEU A 33 2.68 -2.18 4.50
C LEU A 33 3.98 -2.75 3.94
N SER A 34 5.12 -2.17 4.30
CA SER A 34 6.47 -2.62 3.91
C SER A 34 6.72 -4.08 4.33
N GLY A 35 6.32 -4.45 5.55
CA GLY A 35 6.39 -5.83 6.03
C GLY A 35 5.48 -6.83 5.29
N ARG A 36 4.48 -6.36 4.52
CA ARG A 36 3.50 -7.20 3.80
C ARG A 36 3.44 -6.91 2.28
N MET A 37 4.49 -6.31 1.71
CA MET A 37 4.53 -5.85 0.30
C MET A 37 4.25 -6.93 -0.74
N LYS A 38 4.69 -8.18 -0.51
CA LYS A 38 4.49 -9.30 -1.46
C LYS A 38 3.03 -9.64 -1.76
N GLN A 39 2.09 -9.16 -0.94
CA GLN A 39 0.67 -9.39 -1.17
C GLN A 39 -0.06 -8.17 -1.74
N VAL A 40 0.59 -7.00 -1.83
CA VAL A 40 -0.02 -5.80 -2.43
C VAL A 40 0.31 -5.75 -3.91
N ASN A 41 -0.59 -6.30 -4.71
CA ASN A 41 -0.37 -6.49 -6.15
C ASN A 41 -1.16 -5.49 -7.02
N THR A 42 -2.07 -4.70 -6.42
CA THR A 42 -2.90 -3.70 -7.13
C THR A 42 -3.16 -2.47 -6.27
N PHE A 43 -3.49 -1.35 -6.90
CA PHE A 43 -3.85 -0.10 -6.21
C PHE A 43 -5.08 -0.28 -5.28
N ALA A 44 -6.05 -1.10 -5.69
CA ALA A 44 -7.19 -1.43 -4.84
C ALA A 44 -6.77 -2.15 -3.55
N ASP A 45 -5.81 -3.07 -3.64
CA ASP A 45 -5.27 -3.80 -2.50
C ASP A 45 -4.46 -2.90 -1.58
N LEU A 46 -3.65 -1.99 -2.14
CA LEU A 46 -2.94 -0.93 -1.40
C LEU A 46 -3.95 -0.10 -0.61
N ARG A 47 -5.00 0.41 -1.27
CA ARG A 47 -6.00 1.28 -0.65
C ARG A 47 -6.76 0.56 0.45
N ARG A 48 -7.17 -0.69 0.21
CA ARG A 48 -7.90 -1.52 1.19
C ARG A 48 -7.08 -1.78 2.44
N ARG A 49 -5.79 -2.14 2.28
CA ARG A 49 -4.89 -2.39 3.41
C ARG A 49 -4.52 -1.13 4.15
N ALA A 50 -4.24 -0.06 3.42
CA ALA A 50 -3.98 1.24 4.03
C ALA A 50 -5.17 1.69 4.87
N SER A 51 -6.40 1.58 4.37
CA SER A 51 -7.62 1.89 5.12
C SER A 51 -7.74 1.04 6.38
N ALA A 52 -7.57 -0.28 6.27
CA ALA A 52 -7.64 -1.18 7.42
C ALA A 52 -6.55 -0.90 8.47
N LEU A 53 -5.37 -0.46 8.04
CA LEU A 53 -4.28 -0.08 8.94
C LEU A 53 -4.52 1.29 9.58
N LEU A 54 -5.11 2.24 8.85
CA LEU A 54 -5.50 3.55 9.38
C LEU A 54 -6.59 3.40 10.45
N GLU A 55 -7.64 2.61 10.16
CA GLU A 55 -8.69 2.29 11.14
C GLU A 55 -8.14 1.56 12.38
N ALA A 56 -7.11 0.72 12.20
CA ALA A 56 -6.48 0.02 13.32
C ALA A 56 -5.45 0.86 14.10
N SER A 57 -4.98 1.98 13.54
CA SER A 57 -4.01 2.90 14.16
C SER A 57 -4.70 4.02 14.94
N ASP A 58 -6.01 4.21 14.74
CA ASP A 58 -6.86 5.13 15.50
C ASP A 58 -7.76 4.34 16.49
N PRO A 59 -7.21 3.85 17.62
CA PRO A 59 -8.04 3.33 18.70
C PRO A 59 -8.73 4.50 19.38
N PHE A 60 -10.03 4.63 19.16
CA PHE A 60 -10.93 5.45 19.98
C PHE A 60 -10.77 5.17 21.49
#